data_AF-A0A963HCL0-F1
#
_entry.id   AF-A0A963HCL0-F1
#
_cell.length_a   1.000
_cell.length_b   1.000
_cell.length_c   1.000
_cell.angle_alpha   90.00
_cell.angle_beta   90.00
_cell.angle_gamma   90.00
#
_symmetry.space_group_name_H-M   'P 1'
#
loop_
_entity.id
_entity.type
_entity.pdbx_description
1 polymer ?
#
loop_
_entity_poly.entity_id
_entity_poly.type
_entity_poly.pdbx_seq_one_letter_code
_entity_poly.pdbx_strand_id
1 'polypeptide(L)'
;ADLQLAALTNEMAVVKSEDEPALLDRLTRLAAVVESTISSTLGRICAARAYQELVERRLAELREVRVEGVQTLREFVERRLLPAMSTCETVARLQDSLSERISRASELLRTRVDIALQRQNQSLLSTAARRAKLQLRLQETVEGLSVAAVSYYVVGLVGYAAKAVKAAGAPVNPEIVTGIAIPIVVVVAALGVRHIRQLVQRAAS
;
A
#
# COMPACT_ATOMS: atom_id res chain seq x y z
N ALA A 1 3.68 11.79 -28.08
CA ALA A 1 3.76 12.03 -26.63
C ALA A 1 2.48 12.66 -26.07
N ASP A 2 2.08 13.87 -26.49
CA ASP A 2 0.88 14.53 -25.93
C ASP A 2 -0.44 13.77 -26.14
N LEU A 3 -0.71 13.30 -27.38
CA LEU A 3 -1.86 12.43 -27.66
C LEU A 3 -1.83 11.11 -26.86
N GLN A 4 -0.63 10.57 -26.64
CA GLN A 4 -0.47 9.34 -25.84
C GLN A 4 -0.74 9.61 -24.37
N LEU A 5 -0.29 10.74 -23.82
CA LEU A 5 -0.62 11.16 -22.47
C LEU A 5 -2.12 11.33 -22.30
N ALA A 6 -2.79 12.02 -23.23
CA ALA A 6 -4.24 12.20 -23.21
C ALA A 6 -4.99 10.85 -23.20
N ALA A 7 -4.54 9.89 -24.02
CA ALA A 7 -5.09 8.54 -24.04
C ALA A 7 -4.88 7.82 -22.70
N LEU A 8 -3.67 7.87 -22.12
CA LEU A 8 -3.36 7.24 -20.84
C LEU A 8 -4.14 7.88 -19.67
N THR A 9 -4.32 9.20 -19.68
CA THR A 9 -5.13 9.89 -18.66
C THR A 9 -6.61 9.57 -18.77
N ASN A 10 -7.13 9.36 -19.99
CA ASN A 10 -8.51 8.89 -20.18
C ASN A 10 -8.65 7.43 -19.73
N GLU A 11 -7.68 6.57 -20.04
CA GLU A 11 -7.64 5.19 -19.57
C GLU A 11 -7.61 5.13 -18.03
N MET A 12 -6.84 6.01 -17.39
CA MET A 12 -6.80 6.16 -15.93
C MET A 12 -8.17 6.43 -15.31
N ALA A 13 -9.08 7.12 -16.01
CA ALA A 13 -10.42 7.40 -15.49
C ALA A 13 -11.34 6.16 -15.44
N VAL A 14 -11.08 5.14 -16.27
CA VAL A 14 -11.94 3.95 -16.42
C VAL A 14 -11.28 2.63 -16.03
N VAL A 15 -9.96 2.61 -15.86
CA VAL A 15 -9.19 1.40 -15.52
C VAL A 15 -9.61 0.81 -14.17
N LYS A 16 -9.63 -0.53 -14.10
CA LYS A 16 -9.88 -1.27 -12.85
C LYS A 16 -8.61 -1.29 -12.00
N SER A 17 -8.76 -1.43 -10.68
CA SER A 17 -7.63 -1.46 -9.74
C SER A 17 -6.59 -2.54 -10.04
N GLU A 18 -6.97 -3.65 -10.67
CA GLU A 18 -6.06 -4.74 -11.05
C GLU A 18 -5.09 -4.33 -12.16
N ASP A 19 -5.50 -3.43 -13.05
CA ASP A 19 -4.73 -3.00 -14.23
C ASP A 19 -3.98 -1.67 -13.99
N GLU A 20 -4.25 -0.98 -12.87
CA GLU A 20 -3.58 0.28 -12.49
C GLU A 20 -2.04 0.18 -12.45
N PRO A 21 -1.41 -0.90 -11.95
CA PRO A 21 0.06 -1.03 -11.98
C PRO A 21 0.64 -1.08 -13.40
N ALA A 22 -0.05 -1.76 -14.33
CA ALA A 22 0.38 -1.83 -15.72
C ALA A 22 0.23 -0.47 -16.44
N LEU A 23 -0.81 0.29 -16.09
CA LEU A 23 -0.98 1.65 -16.57
C LEU A 23 0.10 2.60 -16.02
N LEU A 24 0.48 2.45 -14.75
CA LEU A 24 1.55 3.23 -14.12
C LEU A 24 2.91 2.99 -14.79
N ASP A 25 3.19 1.74 -15.15
CA ASP A 25 4.39 1.36 -15.88
C ASP A 25 4.41 1.97 -17.30
N ARG A 26 3.27 2.02 -18.01
CA ARG A 26 3.15 2.72 -19.29
C ARG A 26 3.35 4.24 -19.16
N LEU A 27 2.80 4.87 -18.13
CA LEU A 27 3.03 6.30 -17.84
C LEU A 27 4.50 6.58 -17.52
N THR A 28 5.14 5.72 -16.72
CA THR A 28 6.56 5.85 -16.35
C THR A 28 7.47 5.74 -17.57
N ARG A 29 7.17 4.81 -18.49
CA ARG A 29 7.86 4.74 -19.79
C ARG A 29 7.67 5.98 -20.64
N LEU A 30 6.45 6.51 -20.71
CA LEU A 30 6.18 7.75 -21.45
C LEU A 30 6.97 8.93 -20.85
N ALA A 31 7.04 9.01 -19.52
CA ALA A 31 7.86 10.00 -18.81
C ALA A 31 9.33 9.90 -19.24
N ALA A 32 9.90 8.69 -19.23
CA ALA A 32 11.30 8.47 -19.63
C ALA A 32 11.58 8.89 -21.08
N VAL A 33 10.65 8.61 -22.01
CA VAL A 33 10.79 9.03 -23.42
C VAL A 33 10.74 10.55 -23.56
N VAL A 34 9.83 11.22 -22.84
CA VAL A 34 9.72 12.68 -22.85
C VAL A 34 10.97 13.32 -22.25
N GLU A 35 11.44 12.85 -21.09
CA GLU A 35 12.66 13.36 -20.46
C GLU A 35 13.90 13.16 -21.33
N SER A 36 14.02 11.99 -21.99
CA SER A 36 15.10 11.76 -22.95
C SER A 36 15.04 12.76 -24.12
N THR A 37 13.84 13.08 -24.60
CA THR A 37 13.67 14.06 -25.68
C THR A 37 14.08 15.46 -25.22
N ILE A 38 13.59 15.89 -24.06
CA ILE A 38 13.92 17.19 -23.44
C ILE A 38 15.44 17.30 -23.28
N SER A 39 16.07 16.30 -22.67
CA SER A 39 17.52 16.28 -22.44
C SER A 39 18.32 16.44 -23.74
N SER A 40 17.87 15.80 -24.83
CA SER A 40 18.54 15.91 -26.14
C SER A 40 18.38 17.26 -26.85
N THR A 41 17.34 18.03 -26.54
CA THR A 41 17.04 19.32 -27.20
C THR A 41 17.41 20.53 -26.36
N LEU A 42 17.43 20.40 -25.02
CA LEU A 42 17.58 21.51 -24.08
C LEU A 42 18.81 22.36 -24.36
N GLY A 43 19.98 21.73 -24.56
CA GLY A 43 21.22 22.46 -24.84
C GLY A 43 21.14 23.34 -26.09
N ARG A 44 20.46 22.88 -27.16
CA ARG A 44 20.30 23.66 -28.40
C ARG A 44 19.35 24.84 -28.21
N ILE A 45 18.27 24.66 -27.45
CA ILE A 45 17.32 25.72 -27.13
C ILE A 45 17.99 26.80 -26.27
N CYS A 46 18.72 26.39 -25.22
CA CYS A 46 19.48 27.31 -24.38
C CYS A 46 20.53 28.09 -25.19
N ALA A 47 21.27 27.40 -26.07
CA ALA A 47 22.22 28.05 -26.96
C ALA A 47 21.53 29.06 -27.89
N ALA A 48 20.40 28.69 -28.51
CA ALA A 48 19.64 29.59 -29.37
C ALA A 48 19.21 30.87 -28.64
N ARG A 49 18.73 30.75 -27.40
CA ARG A 49 18.37 31.91 -26.56
C ARG A 49 19.58 32.80 -26.28
N ALA A 50 20.72 32.21 -25.89
CA ALA A 50 21.94 32.98 -25.66
C ALA A 50 22.43 33.70 -26.94
N TYR A 51 22.28 33.07 -28.11
CA TYR A 51 22.60 33.70 -29.39
C TYR A 51 21.65 34.85 -29.72
N GLN A 52 20.35 34.71 -29.47
CA GLN A 52 19.39 35.81 -29.64
C GLN A 52 19.78 37.01 -28.76
N GLU A 53 20.04 36.78 -27.47
CA GLU A 53 20.45 37.84 -26.53
C GLU A 53 21.73 38.55 -27.00
N LEU A 54 22.71 37.79 -27.53
CA LEU A 54 23.92 38.36 -28.10
C LEU A 54 23.62 39.23 -29.32
N VAL A 55 22.78 38.75 -30.25
CA VAL A 55 22.39 39.51 -31.44
C VAL A 55 21.68 40.81 -31.06
N GLU A 56 20.73 40.76 -30.14
CA GLU A 56 20.01 41.93 -29.63
C GLU A 56 20.98 42.95 -29.01
N ARG A 57 21.94 42.48 -28.19
CA ARG A 57 22.97 43.35 -27.62
C ARG A 57 23.84 44.01 -28.70
N ARG A 58 24.25 43.28 -29.73
CA ARG A 58 25.06 43.84 -30.84
C ARG A 58 24.26 44.84 -31.66
N LEU A 59 22.99 44.57 -31.94
CA LEU A 59 22.10 45.52 -32.61
C LEU A 59 21.86 46.79 -31.77
N ALA A 60 21.90 46.68 -30.43
CA ALA A 60 21.84 47.84 -29.54
C ALA A 60 23.13 48.68 -29.59
N GLU A 61 24.30 48.03 -29.61
CA GLU A 61 25.61 48.68 -29.65
C GLU A 61 25.87 49.46 -30.95
N LEU A 62 25.24 49.09 -32.06
CA LEU A 62 25.37 49.79 -33.36
C LEU A 62 24.83 51.22 -33.36
N ARG A 63 23.95 51.58 -32.42
CA ARG A 63 23.33 52.92 -32.33
C ARG A 63 22.74 53.39 -33.66
N GLU A 64 21.96 52.51 -34.30
CA GLU A 64 21.32 52.78 -35.58
C GLU A 64 20.42 54.03 -35.52
N VAL A 65 20.53 54.87 -36.56
CA VAL A 65 19.66 56.03 -36.77
C VAL A 65 18.75 55.71 -37.95
N ARG A 66 17.48 56.11 -37.85
CA ARG A 66 16.51 55.87 -38.91
C ARG A 66 16.76 56.81 -40.09
N VAL A 67 16.80 56.25 -41.28
CA VAL A 67 16.83 56.98 -42.55
C VAL A 67 15.47 56.80 -43.20
N GLU A 68 14.86 57.91 -43.63
CA GLU A 68 13.54 57.88 -44.26
C GLU A 68 13.54 56.98 -45.51
N GLY A 69 12.49 56.15 -45.64
CA GLY A 69 12.33 55.23 -46.76
C GLY A 69 13.16 53.94 -46.69
N VAL A 70 14.00 53.74 -45.67
CA VAL A 70 14.86 52.55 -45.54
C VAL A 70 14.63 51.81 -44.23
N GLN A 71 14.60 50.48 -44.26
CA GLN A 71 14.49 49.64 -43.08
C GLN A 71 15.82 49.64 -42.30
N THR A 72 15.76 49.70 -40.97
CA THR A 72 16.95 49.56 -40.13
C THR A 72 17.40 48.10 -40.07
N LEU A 73 18.68 47.86 -39.79
CA LEU A 73 19.19 46.49 -39.68
C LEU A 73 18.53 45.76 -38.51
N ARG A 74 18.25 46.46 -37.39
CA ARG A 74 17.45 45.92 -36.29
C ARG A 74 16.09 45.40 -36.76
N GLU A 75 15.30 46.21 -37.47
CA GLU A 75 13.97 45.80 -37.94
C GLU A 75 14.04 44.61 -38.91
N PHE A 76 15.06 44.56 -39.75
CA PHE A 76 15.28 43.44 -40.66
C PHE A 76 15.59 42.14 -39.90
N VAL A 77 16.55 42.19 -38.96
CA VAL A 77 17.00 41.04 -38.18
C VAL A 77 15.89 40.55 -37.26
N GLU A 78 15.24 41.43 -36.50
CA GLU A 78 14.12 41.07 -35.62
C GLU A 78 13.01 40.35 -36.38
N ARG A 79 12.57 40.90 -37.52
CA ARG A 79 11.51 40.31 -38.34
C ARG A 79 11.87 38.92 -38.90
N ARG A 80 13.15 38.60 -39.03
CA ARG A 80 13.63 37.30 -39.50
C ARG A 80 14.02 36.32 -38.40
N LEU A 81 14.52 36.81 -37.28
CA LEU A 81 15.01 36.01 -36.16
C LEU A 81 13.91 35.67 -35.16
N LEU A 82 13.09 36.65 -34.77
CA LEU A 82 12.07 36.48 -33.73
C LEU A 82 11.08 35.33 -34.00
N PRO A 83 10.59 35.09 -35.23
CA PRO A 83 9.69 33.97 -35.49
C PRO A 83 10.31 32.59 -35.22
N ALA A 84 11.61 32.43 -35.48
CA ALA A 84 12.31 31.17 -35.18
C ALA A 84 12.50 31.01 -33.67
N MET A 85 12.88 32.08 -32.99
CA MET A 85 13.08 32.08 -31.54
C MET A 85 11.78 31.84 -30.76
N SER A 86 10.67 32.46 -31.18
CA SER A 86 9.36 32.21 -30.57
C SER A 86 8.89 30.75 -30.72
N THR A 87 9.29 30.09 -31.80
CA THR A 87 9.07 28.65 -31.99
C THR A 87 9.87 27.84 -30.97
N CYS A 88 11.16 28.15 -30.78
CA CYS A 88 11.99 27.49 -29.77
C CYS A 88 11.41 27.64 -28.35
N GLU A 89 10.96 28.84 -27.99
CA GLU A 89 10.34 29.09 -26.68
C GLU A 89 9.00 28.38 -26.51
N THR A 90 8.21 28.29 -27.58
CA THR A 90 6.94 27.56 -27.56
C THR A 90 7.17 26.06 -27.37
N VAL A 91 8.15 25.49 -28.08
CA VAL A 91 8.53 24.07 -27.91
C VAL A 91 9.04 23.80 -26.49
N ALA A 92 9.87 24.67 -25.93
CA ALA A 92 10.35 24.55 -24.55
C ALA A 92 9.18 24.53 -23.54
N ARG A 93 8.25 25.49 -23.65
CA ARG A 93 7.07 25.54 -22.77
C ARG A 93 6.16 24.31 -22.92
N LEU A 94 6.00 23.81 -24.14
CA LEU A 94 5.25 22.58 -24.41
C LEU A 94 5.90 21.36 -23.76
N GLN A 95 7.23 21.25 -23.84
CA GLN A 95 8.01 20.20 -23.21
C GLN A 95 7.85 20.22 -21.68
N ASP A 96 8.01 21.39 -21.06
CA ASP A 96 7.83 21.57 -19.60
C ASP A 96 6.40 21.20 -19.16
N SER A 97 5.39 21.74 -19.85
CA SER A 97 3.98 21.45 -19.56
C SER A 97 3.66 19.97 -19.68
N LEU A 98 4.23 19.28 -20.68
CA LEU A 98 4.06 17.86 -20.87
C LEU A 98 4.69 17.05 -19.73
N SER A 99 5.93 17.37 -19.33
CA SER A 99 6.62 16.72 -18.21
C SER A 99 5.82 16.85 -16.91
N GLU A 100 5.36 18.07 -16.59
CA GLU A 100 4.53 18.30 -15.41
C GLU A 100 3.22 17.50 -15.43
N ARG A 101 2.51 17.46 -16.57
CA ARG A 101 1.26 16.71 -16.70
C ARG A 101 1.48 15.21 -16.52
N ILE A 102 2.61 14.67 -17.00
CA ILE A 102 2.98 13.27 -16.81
C ILE A 102 3.29 13.00 -15.33
N SER A 103 4.04 13.89 -14.64
CA SER A 103 4.34 13.74 -13.22
C SER A 103 3.06 13.70 -12.39
N ARG A 104 2.15 14.67 -12.60
CA ARG A 104 0.86 14.71 -11.91
C ARG A 104 0.02 13.46 -12.15
N ALA A 105 -0.07 13.00 -13.40
CA ALA A 105 -0.80 11.77 -13.72
C ALA A 105 -0.20 10.54 -13.03
N SER A 106 1.14 10.45 -12.98
CA SER A 106 1.86 9.35 -12.34
C SER A 106 1.68 9.34 -10.82
N GLU A 107 1.72 10.51 -10.18
CA GLU A 107 1.48 10.68 -8.74
C GLU A 107 0.04 10.29 -8.35
N LEU A 108 -0.94 10.72 -9.13
CA LEU A 108 -2.35 10.36 -8.89
C LEU A 108 -2.57 8.85 -9.02
N LEU A 109 -1.99 8.22 -10.05
CA LEU A 109 -2.13 6.78 -10.25
C LEU A 109 -1.39 5.98 -9.18
N ARG A 110 -0.19 6.40 -8.78
CA ARG A 110 0.54 5.80 -7.65
C ARG A 110 -0.29 5.85 -6.37
N THR A 111 -0.89 7.01 -6.08
CA THR A 111 -1.76 7.18 -4.90
C THR A 111 -2.96 6.23 -4.94
N ARG A 112 -3.59 6.04 -6.11
CA ARG A 112 -4.69 5.09 -6.28
C ARG A 112 -4.26 3.65 -6.03
N VAL A 113 -3.13 3.23 -6.60
CA VAL A 113 -2.56 1.89 -6.38
C VAL A 113 -2.26 1.66 -4.91
N ASP A 114 -1.63 2.62 -4.23
CA ASP A 114 -1.30 2.52 -2.80
C ASP A 114 -2.56 2.38 -1.94
N ILE A 115 -3.61 3.16 -2.22
CA ILE A 115 -4.90 3.06 -1.53
C ILE A 115 -5.57 1.70 -1.78
N ALA A 116 -5.51 1.17 -3.01
CA ALA A 116 -6.06 -0.13 -3.34
C ALA A 116 -5.36 -1.26 -2.56
N LEU A 117 -4.02 -1.23 -2.51
CA LEU A 117 -3.21 -2.17 -1.74
C LEU A 117 -3.48 -2.08 -0.24
N GLN A 118 -3.59 -0.86 0.31
CA GLN A 118 -3.93 -0.65 1.72
C GLN A 118 -5.31 -1.22 2.07
N ARG A 119 -6.32 -0.99 1.23
CA ARG A 119 -7.67 -1.55 1.41
C ARG A 119 -7.66 -3.07 1.36
N GLN A 120 -6.92 -3.67 0.43
CA GLN A 120 -6.77 -5.12 0.33
C GLN A 120 -6.13 -5.70 1.60
N ASN A 121 -5.03 -5.10 2.07
CA ASN A 121 -4.35 -5.52 3.29
C ASN A 121 -5.24 -5.39 4.53
N GLN A 122 -5.98 -4.29 4.68
CA GLN A 122 -6.93 -4.11 5.78
C GLN A 122 -8.02 -5.19 5.77
N SER A 123 -8.55 -5.53 4.59
CA SER A 123 -9.54 -6.59 4.43
C SER A 123 -8.98 -7.97 4.83
N LEU A 124 -7.76 -8.30 4.39
CA LEU A 124 -7.08 -9.54 4.76
C LEU A 124 -6.85 -9.64 6.28
N LEU A 125 -6.37 -8.57 6.90
CA LEU A 125 -6.16 -8.51 8.36
C LEU A 125 -7.48 -8.67 9.13
N SER A 126 -8.55 -8.02 8.68
CA SER A 126 -9.87 -8.14 9.33
C SER A 126 -10.42 -9.58 9.24
N THR A 127 -10.20 -10.24 8.10
CA THR A 127 -10.61 -11.63 7.88
C THR A 127 -9.78 -12.59 8.74
N ALA A 128 -8.47 -12.38 8.82
CA ALA A 128 -7.58 -13.15 9.68
C ALA A 128 -7.96 -12.99 11.17
N ALA A 129 -8.22 -11.77 11.64
CA ALA A 129 -8.66 -11.50 13.00
C ALA A 129 -10.00 -12.18 13.32
N ARG A 130 -10.96 -12.16 12.38
CA ARG A 130 -12.24 -12.87 12.54
C ARG A 130 -12.04 -14.38 12.65
N ARG A 131 -11.17 -14.96 11.81
CA ARG A 131 -10.84 -16.40 11.86
C ARG A 131 -10.17 -16.77 13.18
N ALA A 132 -9.18 -16.00 13.64
CA ALA A 132 -8.53 -16.22 14.93
C ALA A 132 -9.54 -16.19 16.09
N LYS A 133 -10.47 -15.22 16.09
CA LYS A 133 -11.52 -15.13 17.11
C LYS A 133 -12.45 -16.35 17.11
N LEU A 134 -12.81 -16.87 15.93
CA LEU A 134 -13.61 -18.09 15.82
C LEU A 134 -12.85 -19.32 16.31
N GLN A 135 -11.56 -19.44 15.98
CA GLN A 135 -10.71 -20.51 16.47
C GLN A 135 -10.61 -20.51 18.00
N LEU A 136 -10.45 -19.33 18.63
CA LEU A 136 -10.45 -19.20 20.09
C LEU A 136 -11.78 -19.66 20.71
N ARG A 137 -12.92 -19.31 20.11
CA ARG A 137 -14.23 -19.76 20.61
C ARG A 137 -14.41 -21.26 20.50
N LEU A 138 -14.03 -21.86 19.36
CA LEU A 138 -14.09 -23.30 19.19
C LEU A 138 -13.19 -24.03 20.19
N GLN A 139 -11.98 -23.51 20.41
CA GLN A 139 -11.07 -24.04 21.42
C GLN A 139 -11.69 -23.98 22.83
N GLU A 140 -12.29 -22.84 23.21
CA GLU A 140 -12.96 -22.70 24.51
C GLU A 140 -14.16 -23.65 24.66
N THR A 141 -14.91 -23.93 23.58
CA THR A 141 -15.97 -24.95 23.62
C THR A 141 -15.44 -26.37 23.79
N VAL A 142 -14.31 -26.71 23.17
CA VAL A 142 -13.66 -28.03 23.31
C VAL A 142 -13.06 -28.18 24.70
N GLU A 143 -12.49 -27.11 25.27
CA GLU A 143 -12.00 -27.08 26.64
C GLU A 143 -13.13 -27.42 27.63
N GLY A 144 -14.32 -26.81 27.48
CA GLY A 144 -15.48 -27.11 28.33
C GLY A 144 -15.92 -28.58 28.26
N LEU A 145 -15.95 -29.17 27.07
CA LEU A 145 -16.26 -30.59 26.88
C LEU A 145 -15.19 -31.51 27.49
N SER A 146 -13.91 -31.12 27.38
CA SER A 146 -12.81 -31.89 27.96
C SER A 146 -12.89 -31.99 29.48
N VAL A 147 -13.31 -30.91 30.16
CA VAL A 147 -13.52 -30.91 31.61
C VAL A 147 -14.59 -31.93 32.00
N ALA A 148 -15.69 -31.99 31.25
CA ALA A 148 -16.75 -32.97 31.49
C ALA A 148 -16.26 -34.41 31.28
N ALA A 149 -15.53 -34.67 30.18
CA ALA A 149 -14.98 -35.99 29.88
C ALA A 149 -13.96 -36.45 30.93
N VAL A 150 -12.97 -35.62 31.26
CA VAL A 150 -11.94 -35.93 32.27
C VAL A 150 -12.59 -36.15 33.64
N SER A 151 -13.54 -35.31 34.04
CA SER A 151 -14.23 -35.44 35.32
C SER A 151 -14.98 -36.76 35.44
N TYR A 152 -15.67 -37.18 34.38
CA TYR A 152 -16.38 -38.48 34.35
C TYR A 152 -15.41 -39.66 34.56
N TYR A 153 -14.30 -39.68 33.82
CA TYR A 153 -13.31 -40.76 33.95
C TYR A 153 -12.66 -40.79 35.34
N VAL A 154 -12.28 -39.63 35.89
CA VAL A 154 -11.64 -39.54 37.20
C VAL A 154 -12.60 -39.95 38.32
N VAL A 155 -13.86 -39.51 38.28
CA VAL A 155 -14.89 -39.95 39.24
C VAL A 155 -15.08 -41.46 39.18
N GLY A 156 -15.13 -42.04 37.97
CA GLY A 156 -15.18 -43.49 37.78
C GLY A 156 -13.99 -44.21 38.43
N LEU A 157 -12.77 -43.69 38.23
CA LEU A 157 -11.54 -44.23 38.82
C LEU A 157 -11.58 -44.21 40.36
N VAL A 158 -12.02 -43.09 40.94
CA VAL A 158 -12.18 -42.94 42.41
C VAL A 158 -13.22 -43.93 42.94
N GLY A 159 -14.34 -44.10 42.22
CA GLY A 159 -15.37 -45.07 42.59
C GLY A 159 -14.85 -46.51 42.59
N TYR A 160 -14.06 -46.91 41.59
CA TYR A 160 -13.43 -48.24 41.57
C TYR A 160 -12.40 -48.41 42.70
N ALA A 161 -11.60 -47.39 42.97
CA ALA A 161 -10.64 -47.41 44.08
C ALA A 161 -11.35 -47.57 45.43
N ALA A 162 -12.45 -46.83 45.67
CA ALA A 162 -13.23 -46.93 46.91
C ALA A 162 -13.83 -48.33 47.09
N LYS A 163 -14.31 -48.98 46.02
CA LYS A 163 -14.78 -50.37 46.05
C LYS A 163 -13.66 -51.35 46.42
N ALA A 164 -12.47 -51.16 45.86
CA ALA A 164 -11.31 -51.99 46.18
C ALA A 164 -10.88 -51.86 47.66
N VAL A 165 -10.88 -50.64 48.20
CA VAL A 165 -10.55 -50.40 49.62
C VAL A 165 -11.58 -51.00 50.56
N LYS A 166 -12.88 -50.94 50.21
CA LYS A 166 -13.93 -51.65 50.96
C LYS A 166 -13.73 -53.17 50.91
N ALA A 167 -13.38 -53.72 49.74
CA ALA A 167 -13.08 -55.14 49.60
C ALA A 167 -11.85 -55.58 50.42
N ALA A 168 -10.91 -54.66 50.68
CA ALA A 168 -9.73 -54.89 51.52
C ALA A 168 -10.01 -54.81 53.05
N GLY A 169 -11.27 -54.61 53.46
CA GLY A 169 -11.68 -54.69 54.88
C GLY A 169 -11.82 -53.34 55.60
N ALA A 170 -11.66 -52.21 54.92
CA ALA A 170 -11.88 -50.89 55.53
C ALA A 170 -13.38 -50.51 55.54
N PRO A 171 -13.89 -49.84 56.60
CA PRO A 171 -15.30 -49.46 56.74
C PRO A 171 -15.65 -48.19 55.94
N VAL A 172 -15.36 -48.17 54.64
CA VAL A 172 -15.70 -47.06 53.75
C VAL A 172 -16.97 -47.36 52.96
N ASN A 173 -17.88 -46.40 52.88
CA ASN A 173 -19.03 -46.46 51.98
C ASN A 173 -18.65 -45.88 50.60
N PRO A 174 -18.52 -46.71 49.53
CA PRO A 174 -18.08 -46.26 48.22
C PRO A 174 -19.04 -45.25 47.60
N GLU A 175 -20.33 -45.29 47.94
CA GLU A 175 -21.34 -44.36 47.41
C GLU A 175 -21.13 -42.95 47.97
N ILE A 176 -20.85 -42.82 49.27
CA ILE A 176 -20.57 -41.52 49.91
C ILE A 176 -19.25 -40.94 49.39
N VAL A 177 -18.22 -41.78 49.27
CA VAL A 177 -16.91 -41.37 48.74
C VAL A 177 -17.04 -40.88 47.29
N THR A 178 -17.77 -41.62 46.45
CA THR A 178 -17.99 -41.23 45.05
C THR A 178 -18.85 -39.96 44.96
N GLY A 179 -19.88 -39.82 45.78
CA GLY A 179 -20.74 -38.63 45.83
C GLY A 179 -19.98 -37.35 46.21
N ILE A 180 -19.08 -37.43 47.21
CA ILE A 180 -18.22 -36.30 47.61
C ILE A 180 -17.13 -36.02 46.55
N ALA A 181 -16.64 -37.05 45.86
CA ALA A 181 -15.61 -36.89 44.84
C ALA A 181 -16.09 -36.10 43.61
N ILE A 182 -17.36 -36.21 43.22
CA ILE A 182 -17.93 -35.51 42.04
C ILE A 182 -17.65 -34.00 42.04
N PRO A 183 -18.09 -33.21 43.04
CA PRO A 183 -17.86 -31.77 43.05
C PRO A 183 -16.37 -31.42 43.15
N ILE A 184 -15.59 -32.20 43.92
CA ILE A 184 -14.15 -31.96 44.09
C ILE A 184 -13.42 -32.13 42.75
N VAL A 185 -13.66 -33.24 42.05
CA VAL A 185 -13.00 -33.56 40.77
C VAL A 185 -13.37 -32.53 39.71
N VAL A 186 -14.63 -32.12 39.62
CA VAL A 186 -15.08 -31.10 38.64
C VAL A 186 -14.38 -29.76 38.90
N VAL A 187 -14.28 -29.34 40.17
CA VAL A 187 -13.59 -28.09 40.55
C VAL A 187 -12.10 -28.18 40.23
N VAL A 188 -11.43 -29.28 40.59
CA VAL A 188 -9.99 -29.48 40.32
C VAL A 188 -9.71 -29.50 38.82
N ALA A 189 -10.52 -30.22 38.03
CA ALA A 189 -10.37 -30.27 36.58
C ALA A 189 -10.58 -28.89 35.93
N ALA A 190 -11.60 -28.15 36.37
CA ALA A 190 -11.86 -26.79 35.88
C ALA A 190 -10.73 -25.82 36.25
N LEU A 191 -10.19 -25.89 37.46
CA LEU A 191 -9.05 -25.08 37.90
C LEU A 191 -7.77 -25.45 37.16
N GLY A 192 -7.51 -26.74 36.93
CA GLY A 192 -6.34 -27.23 36.20
C GLY A 192 -6.31 -26.72 34.76
N VAL A 193 -7.43 -26.85 34.03
CA VAL A 193 -7.55 -26.31 32.66
C VAL A 193 -7.38 -24.79 32.64
N ARG A 194 -8.00 -24.07 33.59
CA ARG A 194 -7.82 -22.62 33.74
C ARG A 194 -6.37 -22.23 34.00
N HIS A 195 -5.65 -22.98 34.82
CA HIS A 195 -4.26 -22.68 35.18
C HIS A 195 -3.31 -22.88 33.99
N ILE A 196 -3.47 -23.98 33.23
CA ILE A 196 -2.69 -24.24 32.02
C ILE A 196 -2.92 -23.13 30.98
N ARG A 197 -4.17 -22.68 30.80
CA ARG A 197 -4.50 -21.57 29.89
C ARG A 197 -3.78 -20.27 30.30
N GLN A 198 -3.73 -19.95 31.58
CA GLN A 198 -3.02 -18.77 32.08
C GLN A 198 -1.51 -18.84 31.85
N LEU A 199 -0.90 -20.03 31.95
CA LEU A 199 0.52 -20.23 31.66
C LEU A 199 0.84 -20.04 30.18
N VAL A 200 0.02 -20.61 29.29
CA VAL A 200 0.19 -20.45 27.84
C VAL A 200 -0.02 -19.00 27.40
N GLN A 201 -1.00 -18.30 27.97
CA GLN A 201 -1.23 -16.88 27.68
C GLN A 201 -0.06 -15.98 28.13
N ARG A 202 0.58 -16.29 29.27
CA ARG A 202 1.76 -15.55 29.75
C ARG A 202 3.03 -15.82 28.95
N ALA A 203 3.14 -16.99 28.33
CA ALA A 203 4.29 -17.34 27.48
C ALA A 203 4.19 -16.76 26.06
N ALA A 204 2.98 -16.39 25.63
CA ALA A 204 2.71 -15.83 24.29
C ALA A 204 2.67 -14.29 24.26
N SER A 205 2.69 -13.63 25.42
CA SER A 205 2.81 -12.17 25.59
C SER A 205 4.27 -11.75 25.78
#